data_AF-A0AAV1RBH4-F1
#
_entry.id   AF-A0AAV1RBH4-F1
#
_cell.length_a   1.000
_cell.length_b   1.000
_cell.length_c   1.000
_cell.angle_alpha   90.00
_cell.angle_beta   90.00
_cell.angle_gamma   90.00
#
_symmetry.space_group_name_H-M   'P 1'
#
loop_
_entity.id
_entity.type
_entity.pdbx_description
1 polymer ?
#
loop_
_entity_poly.entity_id
_entity_poly.type
_entity_poly.pdbx_seq_one_letter_code
_entity_poly.pdbx_strand_id
1 'polypeptide(L)'
;MEAEKFLTVDFIPQLMFGILFASFETMSTTLTLTLKFLSENPQVVEELTAEHEAILRKRKNPNYRLTWEEYRSMTFIRMKFPGYTVPAGWTVILATLAIQLNPRTFRDPLTFNPCR
;
A
#
# COMPACT_ATOMS: atom_id res chain seq x y z
N MET A 1 -22.99 -10.00 35.03
CA MET A 1 -22.02 -10.59 34.09
C MET A 1 -20.97 -9.52 33.89
N GLU A 2 -19.87 -9.58 34.64
CA GLU A 2 -18.81 -8.57 34.50
C GLU A 2 -18.23 -8.69 33.10
N ALA A 3 -18.11 -7.55 32.41
CA ALA A 3 -17.44 -7.51 31.13
C ALA A 3 -15.96 -7.88 31.39
N GLU A 4 -15.57 -9.10 31.04
CA GLU A 4 -14.16 -9.46 30.98
C GLU A 4 -13.45 -8.38 30.15
N LYS A 5 -12.49 -7.69 30.75
CA LYS A 5 -11.68 -6.70 30.06
C LYS A 5 -10.85 -7.44 29.02
N PHE A 6 -11.33 -7.42 27.77
CA PHE A 6 -10.71 -8.05 26.60
C PHE A 6 -9.22 -7.72 26.43
N LEU A 7 -8.77 -6.57 26.93
CA LEU A 7 -7.37 -6.15 26.96
C LEU A 7 -6.78 -6.29 28.37
N THR A 8 -6.36 -7.50 28.72
CA THR A 8 -5.61 -7.76 29.97
C THR A 8 -4.13 -7.40 29.80
N VAL A 9 -3.45 -7.08 30.91
CA VAL A 9 -2.02 -6.70 30.90
C VAL A 9 -1.14 -7.79 30.29
N ASP A 10 -1.52 -9.06 30.43
CA ASP A 10 -0.81 -10.20 29.85
C ASP A 10 -1.09 -10.41 28.35
N PHE A 11 -2.25 -9.97 27.87
CA PHE A 11 -2.62 -10.04 26.45
C PHE A 11 -2.02 -8.90 25.63
N ILE A 12 -1.78 -7.73 26.24
CA ILE A 12 -1.20 -6.55 25.56
C ILE A 12 0.12 -6.88 24.84
N PRO A 13 1.13 -7.51 25.48
CA PRO A 13 2.35 -7.91 24.79
C PRO A 13 2.09 -8.82 23.60
N GLN A 14 1.18 -9.79 23.74
CA GLN A 14 0.84 -10.76 22.69
C GLN A 14 0.21 -10.06 21.48
N LEU A 15 -0.69 -9.10 21.72
CA LEU A 15 -1.27 -8.26 20.68
C LEU A 15 -0.22 -7.36 20.00
N MET A 16 0.69 -6.77 20.76
CA MET A 16 1.80 -5.96 20.21
C MET A 16 2.69 -6.80 19.29
N PHE A 17 3.10 -7.99 19.74
CA PHE A 17 3.87 -8.92 18.91
C PHE A 17 3.08 -9.39 17.68
N GLY A 18 1.79 -9.69 17.83
CA GLY A 18 0.94 -10.11 16.72
C GLY A 18 0.83 -9.05 15.62
N ILE A 19 0.63 -7.78 15.99
CA ILE A 19 0.58 -6.66 15.03
C ILE A 19 1.93 -6.45 14.36
N LEU A 20 3.03 -6.49 15.12
CA LEU A 20 4.39 -6.36 14.58
C LEU A 20 4.69 -7.47 13.57
N PHE A 21 4.40 -8.72 13.92
CA PHE A 21 4.60 -9.87 13.05
C PHE A 21 3.77 -9.78 11.77
N ALA A 22 2.48 -9.46 11.89
CA ALA A 22 1.58 -9.29 10.74
C ALA A 22 2.05 -8.19 9.77
N SER A 23 2.66 -7.13 10.30
CA SER A 23 3.16 -6.01 9.49
C SER A 23 4.51 -6.31 8.84
N PHE A 24 5.40 -7.05 9.52
CA PHE A 24 6.76 -7.26 9.05
C PHE A 24 6.84 -8.08 7.76
N GLU A 25 6.20 -9.24 7.73
CA GLU A 25 6.26 -10.18 6.58
C GLU A 25 5.77 -9.52 5.27
N THR A 26 4.67 -8.77 5.37
CA THR A 26 4.06 -8.08 4.22
C THR A 26 4.89 -6.88 3.75
N MET A 27 5.40 -6.05 4.67
CA MET A 27 6.22 -4.88 4.33
C MET A 27 7.58 -5.29 3.76
N SER A 28 8.23 -6.32 4.31
CA SER A 28 9.53 -6.81 3.85
C SER A 28 9.47 -7.27 2.40
N THR A 29 8.47 -8.10 2.08
CA THR A 29 8.27 -8.61 0.71
C THR A 29 7.91 -7.48 -0.25
N THR A 30 6.99 -6.58 0.15
CA THR A 30 6.58 -5.45 -0.69
C THR A 30 7.76 -4.53 -1.00
N LEU A 31 8.54 -4.14 0.01
CA LEU A 31 9.71 -3.28 -0.17
C LEU A 31 10.75 -3.94 -1.09
N THR A 32 11.02 -5.22 -0.89
CA THR A 32 11.98 -5.97 -1.71
C THR A 32 11.54 -6.02 -3.17
N LEU A 33 10.28 -6.36 -3.43
CA LEU A 33 9.73 -6.39 -4.78
C LEU A 33 9.71 -5.00 -5.41
N THR A 34 9.35 -3.96 -4.67
CA THR A 34 9.41 -2.57 -5.14
C THR A 34 10.82 -2.19 -5.54
N LEU A 35 11.83 -2.43 -4.69
CA LEU A 35 13.22 -2.11 -5.01
C LEU A 35 13.70 -2.90 -6.23
N LYS A 36 13.38 -4.19 -6.31
CA LYS A 36 13.69 -5.03 -7.47
C LYS A 36 13.10 -4.46 -8.76
N PHE A 37 11.78 -4.23 -8.79
CA PHE A 37 11.12 -3.73 -10.00
C PHE A 37 11.57 -2.32 -10.39
N LEU A 38 11.84 -1.45 -9.42
CA LEU A 38 12.42 -0.13 -9.69
C LEU A 38 13.84 -0.25 -10.28
N SER A 39 14.67 -1.15 -9.76
CA SER A 39 16.04 -1.36 -10.28
C SER A 39 16.06 -1.89 -11.72
N GLU A 40 15.04 -2.68 -12.10
CA GLU A 40 14.90 -3.24 -13.45
C GLU A 40 14.26 -2.25 -14.45
N ASN A 41 13.67 -1.14 -13.99
CA ASN A 41 12.91 -0.19 -14.82
C ASN A 41 13.37 1.27 -14.58
N PRO A 42 14.53 1.71 -15.13
CA PRO A 42 15.11 3.02 -14.85
C PRO A 42 14.23 4.21 -15.28
N GLN A 43 13.40 4.04 -16.31
CA GLN A 43 12.45 5.08 -16.76
C GLN A 43 11.41 5.42 -15.68
N VAL A 44 10.95 4.42 -14.93
CA VAL A 44 10.02 4.62 -13.81
C VAL A 44 10.68 5.40 -12.69
N VAL A 45 11.95 5.13 -12.42
CA VAL A 45 12.72 5.85 -11.39
C VAL A 45 12.86 7.32 -11.78
N GLU A 46 13.14 7.62 -13.05
CA GLU A 46 13.22 9.00 -13.55
C GLU A 46 11.89 9.76 -13.40
N GLU A 47 10.77 9.13 -13.77
CA GLU A 47 9.44 9.72 -13.62
C GLU A 47 9.07 9.95 -12.15
N LEU A 48 9.36 8.99 -11.27
CA LEU A 48 9.18 9.13 -9.83
C LEU A 48 10.04 10.26 -9.27
N THR A 49 11.32 10.34 -9.65
CA THR A 49 12.21 11.42 -9.22
C THR A 49 11.69 12.77 -9.69
N ALA A 50 11.20 12.88 -10.92
CA ALA A 50 10.60 14.11 -11.44
C ALA A 50 9.34 14.54 -10.65
N GLU A 51 8.46 13.61 -10.27
CA GLU A 51 7.30 13.90 -9.40
C GLU A 51 7.76 14.40 -8.01
N HIS A 52 8.74 13.71 -7.39
CA HIS A 52 9.27 14.10 -6.09
C HIS A 52 9.94 15.49 -6.14
N GLU A 53 10.73 15.77 -7.18
CA GLU A 53 11.32 17.09 -7.39
C GLU A 53 10.26 18.18 -7.62
N ALA A 54 9.20 17.88 -8.37
CA ALA A 54 8.11 18.82 -8.60
C ALA A 54 7.37 19.17 -7.29
N ILE A 55 7.21 18.20 -6.39
CA ILE A 55 6.68 18.43 -5.03
C ILE A 55 7.65 19.32 -4.24
N LEU A 56 8.96 19.01 -4.25
CA LEU A 56 9.98 19.81 -3.56
C LEU A 56 10.05 21.26 -4.06
N ARG A 57 9.97 21.49 -5.38
CA ARG A 57 9.99 22.83 -5.98
C ARG A 57 8.80 23.69 -5.58
N LYS A 58 7.65 23.08 -5.26
CA LYS A 58 6.44 23.79 -4.81
C LYS A 58 6.49 24.15 -3.32
N ARG A 59 7.50 23.70 -2.58
CA ARG A 59 7.62 24.00 -1.14
C ARG A 59 8.01 25.45 -0.90
N LYS A 60 7.25 26.10 0.00
CA LYS A 60 7.59 27.45 0.49
C LYS A 60 8.78 27.46 1.46
N ASN A 61 9.06 26.34 2.13
CA ASN A 61 10.19 26.23 3.06
C ASN A 61 10.92 24.88 2.87
N PRO A 62 12.20 24.89 2.43
CA PRO A 62 12.95 23.69 2.09
C PRO A 62 13.30 22.79 3.29
N ASN A 63 13.16 23.27 4.53
CA ASN A 63 13.56 22.51 5.73
C ASN A 63 12.42 21.70 6.39
N TYR A 64 11.20 21.73 5.86
CA TYR A 64 10.10 20.96 6.42
C TYR A 64 10.13 19.49 5.98
N ARG A 65 9.77 18.59 6.91
CA ARG A 65 9.51 17.17 6.62
C ARG A 65 8.28 17.05 5.72
N LEU A 66 8.19 15.95 4.97
CA LEU A 66 7.05 15.64 4.09
C LEU A 66 5.74 15.83 4.86
N THR A 67 4.88 16.69 4.33
CA THR A 67 3.56 16.95 4.92
C THR A 67 2.52 15.94 4.42
N TRP A 68 1.45 15.74 5.18
CA TRP A 68 0.36 14.84 4.78
C TRP A 68 -0.31 15.27 3.46
N GLU A 69 -0.42 16.57 3.22
CA GLU A 69 -1.02 17.11 1.99
C GLU A 69 -0.16 16.78 0.76
N GLU A 70 1.16 16.87 0.88
CA GLU A 70 2.10 16.48 -0.17
C GLU A 70 2.04 14.99 -0.45
N TYR A 71 2.02 14.15 0.59
CA TYR A 71 1.86 12.70 0.44
C TYR A 71 0.56 12.34 -0.30
N ARG A 72 -0.57 12.98 0.03
CA ARG A 72 -1.84 12.77 -0.68
C ARG A 72 -1.85 13.34 -2.11
N SER A 73 -0.96 14.28 -2.43
CA SER A 73 -0.83 14.86 -3.76
C SER A 73 -0.08 13.95 -4.75
N MET A 74 0.62 12.92 -4.27
CA MET A 74 1.30 11.92 -5.09
C MET A 74 0.26 11.12 -5.89
N THR A 75 0.23 11.37 -7.20
CA THR A 75 -0.81 10.83 -8.09
C THR A 75 -0.52 9.40 -8.54
N PHE A 76 0.75 9.01 -8.51
CA PHE A 76 1.26 7.71 -8.92
C PHE A 76 0.74 6.53 -8.08
N ILE A 77 0.22 6.78 -6.87
CA ILE A 77 -0.13 5.72 -5.88
C ILE A 77 -1.65 5.52 -5.73
N ARG A 78 -2.49 6.28 -6.45
CA ARG A 78 -3.93 6.36 -6.12
C ARG A 78 -4.79 5.36 -6.89
N MET A 79 -5.40 4.41 -6.17
CA MET A 79 -6.35 3.42 -6.72
C MET A 79 -7.82 3.75 -6.33
N LYS A 80 -8.79 3.51 -7.23
CA LYS A 80 -10.24 3.73 -7.01
C LYS A 80 -11.03 2.43 -7.23
N PHE A 81 -12.05 2.17 -6.42
CA PHE A 81 -12.92 0.99 -6.55
C PHE A 81 -14.42 1.35 -6.46
N PRO A 82 -15.28 0.80 -7.36
CA PRO A 82 -16.73 1.01 -7.28
C PRO A 82 -17.55 -0.24 -6.88
N GLY A 83 -18.54 -0.02 -6.01
CA GLY A 83 -19.94 -0.47 -6.12
C GLY A 83 -20.29 -1.96 -6.18
N TYR A 84 -20.39 -2.64 -5.02
CA TYR A 84 -21.15 -3.89 -4.85
C TYR A 84 -21.73 -4.00 -3.43
N THR A 85 -22.84 -4.75 -3.28
CA THR A 85 -23.49 -5.04 -1.98
C THR A 85 -23.53 -6.56 -1.75
N VAL A 86 -22.99 -7.00 -0.61
CA VAL A 86 -22.87 -8.42 -0.23
C VAL A 86 -23.99 -8.81 0.75
N PRO A 87 -24.71 -9.93 0.54
CA PRO A 87 -25.73 -10.41 1.47
C PRO A 87 -25.14 -10.87 2.81
N ALA A 88 -25.93 -10.78 3.88
CA ALA A 88 -25.52 -11.20 5.22
C ALA A 88 -25.23 -12.71 5.29
N GLY A 89 -24.14 -13.09 5.97
CA GLY A 89 -23.76 -14.48 6.24
C GLY A 89 -22.78 -15.11 5.24
N TRP A 90 -22.38 -14.40 4.19
CA TRP A 90 -21.40 -14.90 3.22
C TRP A 90 -19.97 -14.58 3.63
N THR A 91 -19.09 -15.59 3.66
CA THR A 91 -17.64 -15.37 3.72
C THR A 91 -17.13 -14.99 2.33
N VAL A 92 -16.75 -13.73 2.15
CA VAL A 92 -16.14 -13.25 0.91
C VAL A 92 -14.63 -13.47 0.99
N ILE A 93 -14.12 -14.38 0.15
CA ILE A 93 -12.69 -14.54 -0.04
C ILE A 93 -12.29 -13.66 -1.22
N LEU A 94 -11.55 -12.58 -0.94
CA LEU A 94 -10.97 -11.74 -1.98
C LEU A 94 -9.64 -12.36 -2.44
N ALA A 95 -9.68 -13.08 -3.56
CA ALA A 95 -8.45 -13.53 -4.23
C ALA A 95 -7.81 -12.34 -4.98
N THR A 96 -7.17 -11.43 -4.25
CA THR A 96 -6.53 -10.22 -4.79
C THR A 96 -5.55 -10.54 -5.93
N LEU A 97 -4.75 -11.61 -5.78
CA LEU A 97 -3.81 -12.07 -6.81
C LEU A 97 -4.51 -12.46 -8.12
N ALA A 98 -5.67 -13.11 -8.04
CA ALA A 98 -6.41 -13.52 -9.23
C ALA A 98 -6.91 -12.31 -10.02
N ILE A 99 -7.27 -11.21 -9.34
CA ILE A 99 -7.63 -9.95 -9.99
C ILE A 99 -6.39 -9.27 -10.58
N GLN A 100 -5.29 -9.20 -9.82
CA GLN A 100 -4.03 -8.57 -10.23
C GLN A 100 -3.38 -9.26 -11.44
N LEU A 101 -3.51 -10.58 -11.58
CA LEU A 101 -2.92 -11.35 -12.67
C LEU A 101 -3.88 -11.62 -13.84
N ASN A 102 -5.11 -11.10 -13.80
CA ASN A 102 -6.10 -11.35 -14.84
C ASN A 102 -5.88 -10.44 -16.06
N PRO A 103 -5.62 -11.00 -17.26
CA PRO A 103 -5.43 -10.19 -18.47
C PRO A 103 -6.69 -9.44 -18.91
N ARG A 104 -7.88 -9.82 -18.43
CA ARG A 104 -9.14 -9.11 -18.67
C ARG A 104 -9.27 -7.84 -17.83
N THR A 105 -8.58 -7.78 -16.68
CA THR A 105 -8.60 -6.62 -15.78
C THR A 105 -7.39 -5.71 -16.03
N PHE A 106 -6.22 -6.30 -16.27
CA PHE A 106 -4.97 -5.58 -16.51
C PHE A 106 -4.30 -6.11 -17.79
N ARG A 107 -4.13 -5.28 -18.83
CA ARG A 107 -3.41 -5.67 -20.07
C ARG A 107 -1.97 -6.04 -19.75
N ASP A 108 -1.46 -7.19 -20.21
CA ASP A 108 -0.10 -7.65 -19.87
C ASP A 108 0.18 -7.66 -18.36
N PRO A 109 -0.59 -8.45 -17.57
CA PRO A 109 -0.61 -8.35 -16.10
C PRO A 109 0.70 -8.82 -15.43
N LEU A 110 1.56 -9.52 -16.18
CA LEU A 110 2.87 -9.96 -15.72
C LEU A 110 3.96 -8.91 -15.91
N THR A 111 3.66 -7.83 -16.63
CA THR A 111 4.59 -6.73 -16.88
C THR A 111 4.41 -5.65 -15.83
N PHE A 112 5.51 -5.27 -15.18
CA PHE A 112 5.53 -4.16 -14.25
C PHE A 112 5.30 -2.83 -15.00
N ASN A 113 4.14 -2.21 -14.78
CA ASN A 113 3.79 -0.89 -15.29
C ASN A 113 3.10 -0.10 -14.18
N PRO A 114 3.81 0.84 -13.54
CA PRO A 114 3.26 1.64 -12.45
C PRO A 114 2.20 2.67 -12.87
N CYS A 115 2.23 3.12 -14.13
CA CYS A 115 1.30 4.10 -14.68
C CYS A 115 0.03 3.47 -15.29
N ARG A 116 -0.20 2.18 -15.00
CA ARG A 116 -1.35 1.39 -15.44
C ARG A 116 -2.66 1.87 -14.81
#